data_AF-A0A2M7NFW3-F1
#
_entry.id   AF-A0A2M7NFW3-F1
#
_cell.length_a   1.000
_cell.length_b   1.000
_cell.length_c   1.000
_cell.angle_alpha   90.00
_cell.angle_beta   90.00
_cell.angle_gamma   90.00
#
_symmetry.space_group_name_H-M   'P 1'
#
loop_
_entity.id
_entity.type
_entity.pdbx_description
1 polymer ?
#
loop_
_entity_poly.entity_id
_entity_poly.type
_entity_poly.pdbx_seq_one_letter_code
_entity_poly.pdbx_strand_id
1 'polypeptide(L)'
;MGNLILPPSLTRELPYAVTAQLAELPQEAQREFFEEYNRNARTTSIGYILHLLVFGTHYAYLNQWLLQFLYWFTIGGFGFWTFIDLFRIPSMIEAHNNKVADQTLRRVLVKYRYGLKNPTTADSSSLYSSAKGSRFMLRTPYDLQKKGQEKTSDINLEKRGISKMRPIAPRILETPDADPMRLSIINIKAGYLVDFDLTTWETVQEWQYDWDNGNSGKEFRLVNEKETLHLYMRNEGTQLHTILGRKVNIHSIDRELEDEIHTNSRPPSVLNYQEIDYFRENTKTGWRHELTAKTSANKLTIWEYFDETMTFFMRIEQIEGQTYKATVGEVISPFEFSNVLPKE
;
A
#
# COMPACT_ATOMS: atom_id res chain seq x y z
N MET A 1 -32.87 -9.53 -4.54
CA MET A 1 -32.29 -9.71 -3.19
C MET A 1 -31.01 -10.48 -3.40
N GLY A 2 -29.84 -9.87 -3.18
CA GLY A 2 -28.54 -10.46 -3.51
C GLY A 2 -28.28 -11.73 -2.70
N ASN A 3 -27.49 -12.65 -3.28
CA ASN A 3 -27.08 -13.90 -2.65
C ASN A 3 -26.03 -13.64 -1.57
N LEU A 4 -26.44 -13.07 -0.43
CA LEU A 4 -25.57 -12.85 0.71
C LEU A 4 -25.41 -14.17 1.48
N ILE A 5 -24.19 -14.69 1.58
CA ILE A 5 -23.90 -16.01 2.23
C ILE A 5 -23.44 -15.84 3.69
N LEU A 6 -23.54 -14.62 4.22
CA LEU A 6 -23.12 -14.32 5.59
C LEU A 6 -24.14 -14.80 6.62
N PRO A 7 -23.71 -15.26 7.82
CA PRO A 7 -24.62 -15.59 8.91
C PRO A 7 -25.51 -14.40 9.28
N PRO A 8 -26.82 -14.60 9.54
CA PRO A 8 -27.74 -13.50 9.87
C PRO A 8 -27.35 -12.69 11.12
N SER A 9 -26.58 -13.28 12.03
CA SER A 9 -26.02 -12.57 13.19
C SER A 9 -25.00 -11.51 12.76
N LEU A 10 -24.09 -11.87 11.85
CA LEU A 10 -23.08 -10.97 11.33
C LEU A 10 -23.69 -9.85 10.48
N THR A 11 -24.67 -10.16 9.63
CA THR A 11 -25.32 -9.16 8.78
C THR A 11 -25.95 -8.01 9.57
N ARG A 12 -26.37 -8.26 10.82
CA ARG A 12 -26.94 -7.22 11.70
C ARG A 12 -25.87 -6.35 12.37
N GLU A 13 -24.66 -6.88 12.53
CA GLU A 13 -23.55 -6.18 13.17
C GLU A 13 -22.74 -5.35 12.17
N LEU A 14 -22.81 -5.68 10.89
CA LEU A 14 -22.10 -4.95 9.83
C LEU A 14 -22.81 -3.63 9.47
N PRO A 15 -22.04 -2.58 9.09
CA PRO A 15 -22.61 -1.36 8.53
C PRO A 15 -23.46 -1.65 7.29
N TYR A 16 -24.58 -0.93 7.13
CA TYR A 16 -25.48 -1.11 5.98
C TYR A 16 -24.75 -0.98 4.63
N ALA A 17 -23.90 0.04 4.49
CA ALA A 17 -23.12 0.27 3.27
C ALA A 17 -22.20 -0.92 2.93
N VAL A 18 -21.63 -1.57 3.95
CA VAL A 18 -20.78 -2.76 3.77
C VAL A 18 -21.61 -3.94 3.29
N THR A 19 -22.76 -4.20 3.92
CA THR A 19 -23.65 -5.31 3.54
C THR A 19 -24.18 -5.18 2.12
N ALA A 20 -24.52 -3.95 1.70
CA ALA A 20 -25.00 -3.67 0.35
C ALA A 20 -23.92 -3.97 -0.71
N GLN A 21 -22.68 -3.52 -0.47
CA GLN A 21 -21.55 -3.74 -1.38
C GLN A 21 -21.13 -5.22 -1.44
N LEU A 22 -21.11 -5.93 -0.31
CA LEU A 22 -20.82 -7.37 -0.27
C LEU A 22 -21.84 -8.20 -1.06
N ALA A 23 -23.11 -7.79 -1.07
CA ALA A 23 -24.16 -8.48 -1.81
C ALA A 23 -23.96 -8.42 -3.34
N GLU A 24 -23.19 -7.46 -3.83
CA GLU A 24 -22.83 -7.33 -5.25
C GLU A 24 -21.61 -8.18 -5.65
N LEU A 25 -20.85 -8.69 -4.67
CA LEU A 25 -19.61 -9.42 -4.91
C LEU A 25 -19.83 -10.93 -5.12
N PRO A 26 -18.91 -11.61 -5.85
CA PRO A 26 -18.91 -13.07 -5.99
C PRO A 26 -18.88 -13.78 -4.63
N GLN A 27 -19.40 -15.01 -4.58
CA GLN A 27 -19.46 -15.79 -3.34
C GLN A 27 -18.09 -16.01 -2.69
N GLU A 28 -17.04 -16.16 -3.50
CA GLU A 28 -15.65 -16.30 -3.03
C GLU A 28 -15.21 -15.05 -2.25
N ALA A 29 -15.47 -13.86 -2.78
CA ALA A 29 -15.16 -12.59 -2.15
C ALA A 29 -15.90 -12.39 -0.82
N GLN A 30 -17.17 -12.81 -0.77
CA GLN A 30 -17.95 -12.74 0.47
C GLN A 30 -17.38 -13.68 1.56
N ARG A 31 -16.86 -14.85 1.18
CA ARG A 31 -16.22 -15.78 2.13
C ARG A 31 -14.88 -15.24 2.63
N GLU A 32 -14.07 -14.70 1.71
CA GLU A 32 -12.80 -14.08 2.07
C GLU A 32 -13.00 -12.90 3.02
N PHE A 33 -13.98 -12.03 2.72
CA PHE A 33 -14.39 -10.97 3.64
C PHE A 33 -14.75 -11.53 5.02
N PHE A 34 -15.58 -12.58 5.06
CA PHE A 34 -16.02 -13.18 6.31
C PHE A 34 -14.86 -13.71 7.16
N GLU A 35 -13.93 -14.43 6.53
CA GLU A 35 -12.77 -15.01 7.20
C GLU A 35 -11.84 -13.92 7.77
N GLU A 36 -11.53 -12.90 6.96
CA GLU A 36 -10.64 -11.82 7.39
C GLU A 36 -11.30 -10.90 8.42
N TYR A 37 -12.60 -10.62 8.27
CA TYR A 37 -13.37 -9.87 9.26
C TYR A 37 -13.39 -10.61 10.59
N ASN A 38 -13.75 -11.89 10.60
CA ASN A 38 -13.88 -12.67 11.84
C ASN A 38 -12.53 -12.86 12.55
N ARG A 39 -11.42 -12.88 11.82
CA ARG A 39 -10.06 -12.92 12.39
C ARG A 39 -9.70 -11.63 13.13
N ASN A 40 -10.18 -10.48 12.66
CA ASN A 40 -9.78 -9.17 13.18
C ASN A 40 -10.83 -8.52 14.08
N ALA A 41 -12.10 -8.93 13.97
CA ALA A 41 -13.19 -8.44 14.79
C ALA A 41 -12.95 -8.73 16.28
N ARG A 42 -13.57 -7.90 17.11
CA ARG A 42 -13.43 -7.90 18.56
C ARG A 42 -14.79 -8.11 19.19
N THR A 43 -14.85 -8.92 20.24
CA THR A 43 -16.10 -9.21 20.96
C THR A 43 -16.24 -8.39 22.25
N THR A 44 -17.48 -8.02 22.57
CA THR A 44 -17.85 -7.26 23.77
C THR A 44 -17.55 -8.00 25.07
N SER A 45 -17.77 -9.31 25.10
CA SER A 45 -17.47 -10.15 26.26
C SER A 45 -15.97 -10.12 26.61
N ILE A 46 -15.10 -10.24 25.61
CA ILE A 46 -13.65 -10.12 25.83
C ILE A 46 -13.27 -8.71 26.26
N GLY A 47 -13.89 -7.68 25.69
CA GLY A 47 -13.71 -6.29 26.13
C GLY A 47 -13.97 -6.11 27.63
N TYR A 48 -15.07 -6.68 28.15
CA TYR A 48 -15.39 -6.65 29.58
C TYR A 48 -14.43 -7.49 30.43
N ILE A 49 -14.04 -8.67 29.97
CA ILE A 49 -13.05 -9.51 30.66
C ILE A 49 -11.73 -8.74 30.82
N LEU A 50 -11.26 -8.10 29.75
CA LEU A 50 -10.01 -7.34 29.79
C LEU A 50 -10.12 -6.08 30.64
N HIS A 51 -11.29 -5.45 30.65
CA HIS A 51 -11.57 -4.31 31.49
C HIS A 51 -11.56 -4.66 32.99
N LEU A 52 -12.27 -5.73 33.39
CA LEU A 52 -12.49 -6.08 34.79
C LEU A 52 -11.42 -7.00 35.39
N LEU A 53 -10.90 -7.95 34.61
CA LEU A 53 -10.06 -9.05 35.12
C LEU A 53 -8.60 -8.92 34.71
N VAL A 54 -8.27 -8.09 33.71
CA VAL A 54 -6.91 -7.99 33.16
C VAL A 54 -6.45 -6.53 33.16
N PHE A 55 -6.32 -5.94 34.36
CA PHE A 55 -5.71 -4.62 34.60
C PHE A 55 -6.21 -3.49 33.67
N GLY A 56 -7.49 -3.52 33.26
CA GLY A 56 -8.06 -2.51 32.38
C GLY A 56 -7.46 -2.48 30.97
N THR A 57 -7.01 -3.62 30.43
CA THR A 57 -6.33 -3.74 29.11
C THR A 57 -7.25 -3.64 27.89
N HIS A 58 -8.50 -3.21 28.08
CA HIS A 58 -9.51 -3.10 27.04
C HIS A 58 -9.16 -2.11 25.91
N TYR A 59 -8.31 -1.09 26.13
CA TYR A 59 -7.85 -0.20 25.05
C TYR A 59 -6.79 -0.89 24.17
N ALA A 60 -5.87 -1.66 24.77
CA ALA A 60 -4.87 -2.44 24.03
C ALA A 60 -5.52 -3.49 23.11
N TYR A 61 -6.62 -4.10 23.55
CA TYR A 61 -7.41 -5.03 22.74
C TYR A 61 -7.91 -4.44 21.42
N LEU A 62 -8.21 -3.13 21.44
CA LEU A 62 -8.65 -2.35 20.29
C LEU A 62 -7.51 -1.68 19.52
N ASN A 63 -6.26 -2.04 19.84
CA ASN A 63 -5.03 -1.46 19.31
C ASN A 63 -4.88 0.05 19.59
N GLN A 64 -5.44 0.53 20.70
CA GLN A 64 -5.38 1.93 21.14
C GLN A 64 -4.31 2.12 22.22
N TRP A 65 -3.06 1.78 21.90
CA TRP A 65 -1.94 1.77 22.87
C TRP A 65 -1.69 3.11 23.55
N LEU A 66 -1.81 4.23 22.83
CA LEU A 66 -1.65 5.56 23.42
C LEU A 66 -2.68 5.80 24.54
N LEU A 67 -3.94 5.44 24.30
CA LEU A 67 -5.00 5.53 25.31
C LEU A 67 -4.79 4.53 26.44
N GLN A 68 -4.28 3.33 26.15
CA GLN A 68 -3.93 2.35 27.18
C GLN A 68 -2.87 2.89 28.14
N PHE A 69 -1.79 3.49 27.63
CA PHE A 69 -0.76 4.09 28.47
C PHE A 69 -1.29 5.29 29.27
N LEU A 70 -2.14 6.12 28.66
CA LEU A 70 -2.81 7.22 29.36
C LEU A 70 -3.72 6.71 30.49
N TYR A 71 -4.48 5.64 30.23
CA TYR A 71 -5.34 5.00 31.23
C TYR A 71 -4.54 4.49 32.43
N TRP A 72 -3.38 3.84 32.20
CA TRP A 72 -2.52 3.39 33.30
C TRP A 72 -1.85 4.54 34.04
N PHE A 73 -1.34 5.55 33.33
CA PHE A 73 -0.67 6.69 33.95
C PHE A 73 -1.62 7.51 34.84
N THR A 74 -2.89 7.54 34.48
CA THR A 74 -3.94 8.22 35.25
C THR A 74 -4.61 7.33 36.31
N ILE A 75 -4.17 6.07 36.45
CA ILE A 75 -4.78 5.05 37.34
C ILE A 75 -6.30 4.95 37.03
N GLY A 76 -6.63 4.74 35.77
CA GLY A 76 -8.01 4.77 35.28
C GLY A 76 -8.69 6.12 35.52
N GLY A 77 -7.95 7.22 35.42
CA GLY A 77 -8.44 8.59 35.59
C GLY A 77 -8.84 9.01 37.01
N PHE A 78 -8.30 8.40 38.08
CA PHE A 78 -8.84 8.41 39.47
C PHE A 78 -10.07 7.49 39.69
N GLY A 79 -10.19 6.43 38.90
CA GLY A 79 -11.27 5.44 39.02
C GLY A 79 -12.60 5.85 38.38
N PHE A 80 -12.85 7.14 38.16
CA PHE A 80 -14.05 7.62 37.47
C PHE A 80 -14.10 7.16 36.01
N TRP A 81 -12.95 7.13 35.34
CA TRP A 81 -12.87 6.70 33.94
C TRP A 81 -13.18 5.22 33.77
N THR A 82 -12.79 4.39 34.75
CA THR A 82 -13.15 2.96 34.79
C THR A 82 -14.66 2.73 34.77
N PHE A 83 -15.44 3.52 35.53
CA PHE A 83 -16.90 3.40 35.52
C PHE A 83 -17.53 3.89 34.21
N ILE A 84 -17.01 4.97 33.63
CA ILE A 84 -17.47 5.44 32.31
C ILE A 84 -17.25 4.37 31.24
N ASP A 85 -16.09 3.70 31.29
CA ASP A 85 -15.71 2.74 30.27
C ASP A 85 -16.61 1.49 30.26
N LEU A 86 -17.26 1.13 31.36
CA LEU A 86 -18.28 0.06 31.39
C LEU A 86 -19.42 0.29 30.39
N PHE A 87 -19.82 1.56 30.22
CA PHE A 87 -20.85 1.95 29.24
C PHE A 87 -20.27 2.21 27.86
N ARG A 88 -18.97 2.54 27.78
CA ARG A 88 -18.31 2.93 26.54
C ARG A 88 -17.79 1.73 25.73
N ILE A 89 -17.41 0.63 26.39
CA ILE A 89 -16.84 -0.57 25.76
C ILE A 89 -17.66 -1.08 24.57
N PRO A 90 -19.01 -1.23 24.65
CA PRO A 90 -19.81 -1.68 23.51
C PRO A 90 -19.65 -0.77 22.29
N SER A 91 -19.75 0.54 22.49
CA SER A 91 -19.60 1.53 21.41
C SER A 91 -18.18 1.56 20.84
N MET A 92 -17.15 1.40 21.67
CA MET A 92 -15.76 1.32 21.21
C MET A 92 -15.49 0.09 20.35
N ILE A 93 -16.09 -1.05 20.72
CA ILE A 93 -15.99 -2.29 19.97
C ILE A 93 -16.75 -2.20 18.66
N GLU A 94 -17.96 -1.64 18.67
CA GLU A 94 -18.71 -1.36 17.46
C GLU A 94 -17.93 -0.46 16.50
N ALA A 95 -17.36 0.65 17.00
CA ALA A 95 -16.54 1.55 16.18
C ALA A 95 -15.29 0.85 15.62
N HIS A 96 -14.61 0.02 16.41
CA HIS A 96 -13.48 -0.78 15.95
C HIS A 96 -13.89 -1.77 14.87
N ASN A 97 -14.95 -2.54 15.11
CA ASN A 97 -15.45 -3.56 14.17
C ASN A 97 -15.98 -2.94 12.89
N ASN A 98 -16.60 -1.76 12.94
CA ASN A 98 -17.00 -1.02 11.75
C ASN A 98 -15.78 -0.61 10.92
N LYS A 99 -14.72 -0.13 11.57
CA LYS A 99 -13.44 0.15 10.89
C LYS A 99 -12.85 -1.12 10.27
N VAL A 100 -12.85 -2.24 10.98
CA VAL A 100 -12.40 -3.53 10.42
C VAL A 100 -13.25 -3.92 9.21
N ALA A 101 -14.58 -3.81 9.30
CA ALA A 101 -15.49 -4.12 8.20
C ALA A 101 -15.19 -3.27 6.95
N ASP A 102 -15.02 -1.96 7.11
CA ASP A 102 -14.69 -1.07 5.99
C ASP A 102 -13.33 -1.41 5.38
N GLN A 103 -12.32 -1.66 6.21
CA GLN A 103 -10.96 -2.00 5.74
C GLN A 103 -10.94 -3.34 5.00
N THR A 104 -11.55 -4.37 5.57
CA THR A 104 -11.66 -5.70 4.96
C THR A 104 -12.49 -5.64 3.68
N LEU A 105 -13.60 -4.89 3.67
CA LEU A 105 -14.39 -4.71 2.45
C LEU A 105 -13.57 -4.04 1.37
N ARG A 106 -12.81 -2.98 1.68
CA ARG A 106 -11.94 -2.31 0.70
C ARG A 106 -10.87 -3.25 0.15
N ARG A 107 -10.23 -4.07 0.98
CA ARG A 107 -9.28 -5.14 0.56
C ARG A 107 -9.92 -6.07 -0.46
N VAL A 108 -11.07 -6.62 -0.10
CA VAL A 108 -11.81 -7.54 -0.97
C VAL A 108 -12.29 -6.83 -2.24
N LEU A 109 -12.87 -5.63 -2.14
CA LEU A 109 -13.31 -4.88 -3.32
C LEU A 109 -12.15 -4.62 -4.27
N VAL A 110 -10.98 -4.24 -3.77
CA VAL A 110 -9.82 -4.02 -4.64
C VAL A 110 -9.41 -5.31 -5.33
N LYS A 111 -9.28 -6.39 -4.56
CA LYS A 111 -8.88 -7.70 -5.07
C LYS A 111 -9.80 -8.19 -6.21
N TYR A 112 -11.11 -8.04 -6.05
CA TYR A 112 -12.11 -8.58 -6.99
C TYR A 112 -12.57 -7.58 -8.06
N ARG A 113 -12.64 -6.27 -7.79
CA ARG A 113 -13.00 -5.25 -8.80
C ARG A 113 -11.82 -4.87 -9.71
N TYR A 114 -10.59 -4.97 -9.22
CA TYR A 114 -9.39 -4.56 -9.98
C TYR A 114 -8.55 -5.72 -10.52
N GLY A 115 -9.11 -6.94 -10.52
CA GLY A 115 -8.60 -8.05 -11.32
C GLY A 115 -7.28 -8.65 -10.82
N LEU A 116 -7.20 -8.99 -9.54
CA LEU A 116 -6.19 -9.94 -9.03
C LEU A 116 -6.68 -11.40 -9.12
N LYS A 117 -7.87 -11.67 -9.68
CA LYS A 117 -8.33 -12.99 -10.16
C LYS A 117 -9.23 -12.86 -11.41
N ASN A 118 -8.68 -13.23 -12.57
CA ASN A 118 -9.24 -13.45 -13.92
C ASN A 118 -9.95 -12.30 -14.70
N PRO A 119 -9.49 -12.00 -15.95
CA PRO A 119 -10.23 -11.21 -16.95
C PRO A 119 -11.09 -12.15 -17.80
N THR A 120 -12.23 -12.61 -17.28
CA THR A 120 -13.22 -13.25 -18.14
C THR A 120 -14.60 -12.90 -17.63
N THR A 121 -15.40 -12.30 -18.51
CA THR A 121 -16.76 -11.78 -18.35
C THR A 121 -16.90 -10.38 -17.72
N ALA A 122 -16.63 -9.35 -18.51
CA ALA A 122 -17.49 -8.16 -18.55
C ALA A 122 -17.21 -7.41 -19.86
N ASP A 123 -18.25 -7.27 -20.69
CA ASP A 123 -18.25 -6.44 -21.89
C ASP A 123 -17.68 -5.05 -21.59
N SER A 124 -16.70 -4.65 -22.39
CA SER A 124 -16.02 -3.35 -22.32
C SER A 124 -16.89 -2.18 -22.82
N SER A 125 -18.20 -2.21 -22.61
CA SER A 125 -19.15 -1.25 -23.17
C SER A 125 -20.05 -0.53 -22.16
N SER A 126 -19.94 -0.78 -20.84
CA SER A 126 -20.90 -0.20 -19.88
C SER A 126 -20.33 0.52 -18.64
N LEU A 127 -19.08 0.98 -18.64
CA LEU A 127 -18.48 1.66 -17.47
C LEU A 127 -18.05 3.12 -17.69
N TYR A 128 -18.54 3.77 -18.74
CA TYR A 128 -18.49 5.24 -18.86
C TYR A 128 -19.87 5.85 -18.70
N SER A 129 -20.43 5.80 -17.50
CA SER A 129 -21.48 6.74 -17.13
C SER A 129 -21.63 6.81 -15.61
N SER A 130 -21.66 8.04 -15.12
CA SER A 130 -22.16 8.43 -13.81
C SER A 130 -21.22 8.28 -12.60
N ALA A 131 -20.45 9.33 -12.35
CA ALA A 131 -20.38 9.93 -11.00
C ALA A 131 -20.02 11.42 -11.11
N LYS A 132 -21.01 12.23 -11.49
CA LYS A 132 -21.03 13.66 -11.13
C LYS A 132 -21.35 13.73 -9.63
N GLY A 133 -20.34 13.94 -8.80
CA GLY A 133 -20.49 14.20 -7.37
C GLY A 133 -19.72 15.46 -6.99
N SER A 134 -20.44 16.47 -6.53
CA SER A 134 -19.98 17.84 -6.28
C SER A 134 -18.78 17.91 -5.31
N ARG A 135 -17.70 18.54 -5.78
CA ARG A 135 -16.52 18.93 -4.98
C ARG A 135 -16.90 19.98 -3.94
N PHE A 136 -16.83 19.63 -2.66
CA PHE A 136 -16.69 20.62 -1.58
C PHE A 136 -15.20 20.73 -1.24
N MET A 137 -14.52 21.70 -1.86
CA MET A 137 -13.12 22.02 -1.54
C MET A 137 -13.07 22.86 -0.27
N LEU A 138 -12.53 22.31 0.82
CA LEU A 138 -11.95 23.14 1.87
C LEU A 138 -10.56 23.59 1.38
N ARG A 139 -10.49 24.84 0.91
CA ARG A 139 -9.20 25.48 0.60
C ARG A 139 -8.38 25.63 1.89
N THR A 140 -7.18 25.06 1.92
CA THR A 140 -6.24 25.29 3.02
C THR A 140 -5.51 26.64 2.84
N PRO A 141 -5.10 27.35 3.92
CA PRO A 141 -4.62 28.74 3.85
C PRO A 141 -3.26 28.99 3.16
N TYR A 142 -2.63 27.98 2.55
CA TYR A 142 -1.27 28.09 2.00
C TYR A 142 -1.18 28.80 0.63
N ASP A 143 -2.30 29.17 0.01
CA ASP A 143 -2.37 29.69 -1.37
C ASP A 143 -2.33 31.23 -1.50
N LEU A 144 -2.01 31.98 -0.45
CA LEU A 144 -2.08 33.46 -0.47
C LEU A 144 -0.73 34.19 -0.42
N GLN A 145 0.40 33.50 -0.59
CA GLN A 145 1.71 34.17 -0.51
C GLN A 145 2.75 33.66 -1.52
N LYS A 146 2.54 33.99 -2.80
CA LYS A 146 3.62 34.43 -3.72
C LYS A 146 3.05 34.90 -5.06
N LYS A 147 2.53 36.13 -5.06
CA LYS A 147 2.35 36.93 -6.27
C LYS A 147 3.30 38.12 -6.14
N GLY A 148 4.44 38.06 -6.82
CA GLY A 148 5.42 39.12 -6.77
C GLY A 148 6.79 38.71 -7.29
N GLN A 149 7.07 39.16 -8.52
CA GLN A 149 8.37 39.32 -9.15
C GLN A 149 8.98 38.10 -9.85
N GLU A 150 8.63 37.97 -11.13
CA GLU A 150 9.56 37.60 -12.18
C GLU A 150 10.74 38.58 -12.20
N LYS A 151 11.97 38.05 -12.27
CA LYS A 151 13.05 38.73 -12.98
C LYS A 151 14.05 37.71 -13.52
N THR A 152 14.17 37.73 -14.83
CA THR A 152 15.18 37.13 -15.69
C THR A 152 16.61 37.51 -15.27
N SER A 153 17.52 36.53 -15.33
CA SER A 153 18.92 36.78 -15.67
C SER A 153 19.51 35.53 -16.30
N ASP A 154 19.65 35.60 -17.62
CA ASP A 154 20.46 34.70 -18.43
C ASP A 154 21.91 34.74 -17.94
N ILE A 155 22.49 33.58 -17.67
CA ILE A 155 23.95 33.43 -17.64
C ILE A 155 24.29 32.14 -18.40
N ASN A 156 24.73 32.32 -19.64
CA ASN A 156 25.51 31.35 -20.38
C ASN A 156 26.77 31.01 -19.57
N LEU A 157 26.91 29.76 -19.13
CA LEU A 157 28.21 29.19 -18.78
C LEU A 157 28.43 27.92 -19.62
N GLU A 158 29.20 28.15 -20.68
CA GLU A 158 30.20 27.26 -21.26
C GLU A 158 29.99 25.75 -21.21
N LYS A 159 29.88 25.19 -22.43
CA LYS A 159 30.31 23.85 -22.82
C LYS A 159 31.67 23.51 -22.18
N ARG A 160 31.64 22.82 -21.03
CA ARG A 160 32.76 22.02 -20.52
C ARG A 160 32.40 20.56 -20.63
N GLY A 161 33.37 19.80 -21.13
CA GLY A 161 33.20 18.47 -21.72
C GLY A 161 32.31 17.53 -20.91
N ILE A 162 31.53 16.74 -21.65
CA ILE A 162 30.87 15.55 -21.15
C ILE A 162 31.99 14.60 -20.71
N SER A 163 32.42 14.76 -19.45
CA SER A 163 33.15 13.75 -18.73
C SER A 163 32.30 12.50 -18.83
N LYS A 164 32.80 11.46 -19.49
CA LYS A 164 32.20 10.13 -19.45
C LYS A 164 32.21 9.71 -17.98
N MET A 165 31.14 10.05 -17.25
CA MET A 165 30.96 9.65 -15.86
C MET A 165 31.13 8.14 -15.81
N ARG A 166 32.00 7.68 -14.91
CA ARG A 166 32.16 6.24 -14.69
C ARG A 166 30.79 5.67 -14.30
N PRO A 167 30.43 4.45 -14.76
CA PRO A 167 29.19 3.83 -14.35
C PRO A 167 29.17 3.74 -12.81
N ILE A 168 28.12 4.26 -12.19
CA ILE A 168 27.92 4.11 -10.75
C ILE A 168 27.56 2.64 -10.52
N ALA A 169 28.42 1.93 -9.79
CA ALA A 169 28.17 0.54 -9.42
C ALA A 169 27.12 0.45 -8.31
N PRO A 170 26.29 -0.61 -8.28
CA PRO A 170 25.33 -0.82 -7.21
C PRO A 170 26.04 -1.06 -5.87
N ARG A 171 25.42 -0.59 -4.78
CA ARG A 171 25.87 -0.84 -3.40
C ARG A 171 25.83 -2.34 -3.11
N ILE A 172 26.85 -2.86 -2.44
CA ILE A 172 26.87 -4.26 -2.01
C ILE A 172 25.89 -4.40 -0.84
N LEU A 173 24.92 -5.30 -0.98
CA LEU A 173 23.96 -5.62 0.07
C LEU A 173 24.35 -6.95 0.72
N GLU A 174 24.47 -6.96 2.04
CA GLU A 174 24.61 -8.19 2.81
C GLU A 174 23.28 -8.94 2.74
N THR A 175 23.21 -9.98 1.92
CA THR A 175 22.12 -10.96 1.98
C THR A 175 22.50 -12.01 3.02
N PRO A 176 21.59 -12.39 3.94
CA PRO A 176 21.84 -13.49 4.86
C PRO A 176 22.31 -14.73 4.10
N ASP A 177 23.27 -15.46 4.65
CA ASP A 177 23.78 -16.71 4.05
C ASP A 177 22.59 -17.62 3.72
N ALA A 178 22.43 -17.90 2.42
CA ALA A 178 21.30 -18.66 1.93
C ALA A 178 21.61 -20.15 2.11
N ASP A 179 20.96 -20.77 3.10
CA ASP A 179 20.85 -22.23 3.12
C ASP A 179 20.02 -22.65 1.88
N PRO A 180 20.59 -23.40 0.92
CA PRO A 180 19.89 -23.81 -0.29
C PRO A 180 18.61 -24.64 -0.01
N MET A 181 18.50 -25.25 1.17
CA MET A 181 17.33 -26.01 1.60
C MET A 181 16.26 -25.14 2.29
N ARG A 182 16.53 -23.86 2.56
CA ARG A 182 15.65 -22.93 3.27
C ARG A 182 15.56 -21.56 2.59
N LEU A 183 15.48 -21.57 1.27
CA LEU A 183 15.28 -20.36 0.50
C LEU A 183 13.95 -19.68 0.85
N SER A 184 13.98 -18.36 0.99
CA SER A 184 12.81 -17.53 1.24
C SER A 184 12.81 -16.34 0.29
N ILE A 185 11.76 -15.50 0.38
CA ILE A 185 11.61 -14.36 -0.53
C ILE A 185 12.82 -13.41 -0.50
N ILE A 186 13.55 -13.32 0.62
CA ILE A 186 14.75 -12.49 0.75
C ILE A 186 15.91 -12.93 -0.17
N ASN A 187 15.90 -14.19 -0.60
CA ASN A 187 16.99 -14.80 -1.37
C ASN A 187 16.76 -14.75 -2.89
N ILE A 188 15.60 -14.27 -3.35
CA ILE A 188 15.24 -14.31 -4.78
C ILE A 188 16.21 -13.51 -5.64
N LYS A 189 16.39 -14.00 -6.87
CA LYS A 189 17.15 -13.37 -7.94
C LYS A 189 16.40 -13.56 -9.26
N ALA A 190 16.81 -12.82 -10.29
CA ALA A 190 16.39 -13.16 -11.65
C ALA A 190 16.70 -14.65 -11.96
N GLY A 191 15.74 -15.35 -12.55
CA GLY A 191 15.77 -16.79 -12.76
C GLY A 191 15.26 -17.62 -11.58
N TYR A 192 14.53 -17.07 -10.61
CA TYR A 192 13.90 -17.87 -9.54
C TYR A 192 12.41 -18.07 -9.81
N LEU A 193 11.87 -19.19 -9.32
CA LEU A 193 10.44 -19.46 -9.20
C LEU A 193 10.00 -19.18 -7.76
N VAL A 194 8.80 -18.62 -7.60
CA VAL A 194 8.17 -18.36 -6.30
C VAL A 194 6.67 -18.59 -6.39
N ASP A 195 6.11 -19.28 -5.41
CA ASP A 195 4.67 -19.46 -5.29
C ASP A 195 4.04 -18.32 -4.48
N PHE A 196 2.99 -17.73 -5.02
CA PHE A 196 2.18 -16.69 -4.38
C PHE A 196 0.75 -16.81 -4.88
N ASP A 197 -0.22 -16.77 -3.95
CA ASP A 197 -1.67 -16.91 -4.23
C ASP A 197 -1.99 -18.13 -5.11
N LEU A 198 -1.49 -19.30 -4.70
CA LEU A 198 -1.66 -20.59 -5.38
C LEU A 198 -1.16 -20.63 -6.84
N THR A 199 -0.34 -19.65 -7.23
CA THR A 199 0.22 -19.52 -8.58
C THR A 199 1.74 -19.45 -8.50
N THR A 200 2.41 -20.16 -9.40
CA THR A 200 3.87 -20.06 -9.54
C THR A 200 4.23 -18.89 -10.44
N TRP A 201 5.16 -18.07 -9.98
CA TRP A 201 5.67 -16.89 -10.67
C TRP A 201 7.16 -17.03 -10.96
N GLU A 202 7.57 -16.62 -12.16
CA GLU A 202 8.97 -16.53 -12.54
C GLU A 202 9.50 -15.11 -12.35
N THR A 203 10.63 -15.00 -11.67
CA THR A 203 11.36 -13.74 -11.53
C THR A 203 12.22 -13.52 -12.76
N VAL A 204 11.80 -12.68 -13.69
CA VAL A 204 12.51 -12.48 -14.98
C VAL A 204 13.51 -11.32 -14.95
N GLN A 205 13.31 -10.35 -14.05
CA GLN A 205 14.20 -9.19 -13.95
C GLN A 205 14.38 -8.75 -12.50
N GLU A 206 15.57 -8.21 -12.21
CA GLU A 206 15.97 -7.69 -10.91
C GLU A 206 16.56 -6.28 -11.06
N TRP A 207 16.05 -5.33 -10.29
CA TRP A 207 16.62 -4.00 -10.11
C TRP A 207 16.99 -3.76 -8.66
N GLN A 208 18.03 -2.96 -8.47
CA GLN A 208 18.41 -2.40 -7.17
C GLN A 208 18.25 -0.89 -7.21
N TYR A 209 17.72 -0.34 -6.13
CA TYR A 209 17.62 1.10 -5.89
C TYR A 209 18.53 1.48 -4.74
N ASP A 210 19.45 2.40 -5.00
CA ASP A 210 20.35 2.96 -4.00
C ASP A 210 19.95 4.41 -3.75
N TRP A 211 19.40 4.67 -2.56
CA TRP A 211 18.88 5.97 -2.17
C TRP A 211 20.00 6.87 -1.62
N ASP A 212 19.81 8.18 -1.74
CA ASP A 212 20.75 9.19 -1.27
C ASP A 212 20.93 9.18 0.25
N ASN A 213 19.94 8.68 1.00
CA ASN A 213 20.00 8.51 2.46
C ASN A 213 20.83 7.29 2.92
N GLY A 214 21.44 6.55 1.99
CA GLY A 214 22.27 5.38 2.31
C GLY A 214 21.52 4.05 2.37
N ASN A 215 20.19 4.05 2.31
CA ASN A 215 19.40 2.82 2.23
C ASN A 215 19.33 2.28 0.81
N SER A 216 19.03 0.99 0.67
CA SER A 216 18.78 0.34 -0.61
C SER A 216 17.49 -0.46 -0.59
N GLY A 217 16.94 -0.71 -1.77
CA GLY A 217 15.83 -1.65 -1.97
C GLY A 217 15.99 -2.40 -3.28
N LYS A 218 15.18 -3.44 -3.46
CA LYS A 218 15.13 -4.23 -4.70
C LYS A 218 13.73 -4.17 -5.32
N GLU A 219 13.68 -4.35 -6.62
CA GLU A 219 12.46 -4.63 -7.38
C GLU A 219 12.68 -5.88 -8.21
N PHE A 220 11.65 -6.72 -8.25
CA PHE A 220 11.62 -7.91 -9.07
C PHE A 220 10.41 -7.86 -9.99
N ARG A 221 10.60 -8.22 -11.25
CA ARG A 221 9.48 -8.46 -12.18
C ARG A 221 9.12 -9.94 -12.11
N LEU A 222 7.92 -10.22 -11.62
CA LEU A 222 7.34 -11.55 -11.56
C LEU A 222 6.38 -11.70 -12.73
N VAL A 223 6.50 -12.79 -13.47
CA VAL A 223 5.61 -13.11 -14.58
C VAL A 223 5.06 -14.51 -14.42
N ASN A 224 3.82 -14.70 -14.85
CA ASN A 224 3.25 -16.01 -15.11
C ASN A 224 2.67 -16.01 -16.53
N GLU A 225 1.90 -17.02 -16.90
CA GLU A 225 1.31 -17.12 -18.24
C GLU A 225 0.32 -16.00 -18.60
N LYS A 226 -0.23 -15.31 -17.60
CA LYS A 226 -1.36 -14.37 -17.76
C LYS A 226 -1.00 -12.92 -17.44
N GLU A 227 -0.09 -12.70 -16.50
CA GLU A 227 0.06 -11.44 -15.80
C GLU A 227 1.52 -11.12 -15.45
N THR A 228 1.75 -9.85 -15.10
CA THR A 228 3.04 -9.35 -14.62
C THR A 228 2.85 -8.55 -13.35
N LEU A 229 3.59 -8.91 -12.32
CA LEU A 229 3.65 -8.21 -11.05
C LEU A 229 5.05 -7.63 -10.80
N HIS A 230 5.07 -6.59 -9.98
CA HIS A 230 6.27 -5.93 -9.52
C HIS A 230 6.36 -6.08 -8.00
N LEU A 231 7.37 -6.81 -7.52
CA LEU A 231 7.64 -6.98 -6.09
C LEU A 231 8.75 -6.03 -5.67
N TYR A 232 8.43 -5.11 -4.76
CA TYR A 232 9.40 -4.23 -4.13
C TYR A 232 9.76 -4.76 -2.76
N MET A 233 11.05 -4.78 -2.47
CA MET A 233 11.61 -5.30 -1.23
C MET A 233 12.55 -4.27 -0.62
N ARG A 234 12.37 -3.96 0.66
CA ARG A 234 13.30 -3.10 1.40
C ARG A 234 13.39 -3.51 2.86
N ASN A 235 14.54 -3.29 3.47
CA ASN A 235 14.71 -3.51 4.90
C ASN A 235 14.34 -2.23 5.65
N GLU A 236 13.48 -2.36 6.66
CA GLU A 236 13.18 -1.33 7.64
C GLU A 236 13.64 -1.83 9.01
N GLY A 237 14.85 -1.45 9.40
CA GLY A 237 15.52 -2.05 10.54
C GLY A 237 15.78 -3.54 10.31
N THR A 238 15.18 -4.39 11.14
CA THR A 238 15.30 -5.87 11.05
C THR A 238 14.17 -6.52 10.25
N GLN A 239 13.16 -5.75 9.86
CA GLN A 239 11.98 -6.26 9.16
C GLN A 239 12.10 -6.07 7.66
N LEU A 240 11.76 -7.12 6.91
CA LEU A 240 11.66 -7.07 5.46
C LEU A 240 10.26 -6.59 5.09
N HIS A 241 10.20 -5.43 4.43
CA HIS A 241 8.97 -4.87 3.91
C HIS A 241 8.82 -5.26 2.44
N THR A 242 7.71 -5.91 2.10
CA THR A 242 7.38 -6.36 0.74
C THR A 242 6.10 -5.70 0.23
N ILE A 243 6.15 -5.21 -1.01
CA ILE A 243 5.01 -4.60 -1.69
C ILE A 243 4.86 -5.26 -3.04
N LEU A 244 3.65 -5.70 -3.36
CA LEU A 244 3.35 -6.30 -4.65
C LEU A 244 2.41 -5.38 -5.42
N GLY A 245 2.74 -5.05 -6.67
CA GLY A 245 1.96 -4.10 -7.45
C GLY A 245 1.95 -4.35 -8.95
N ARG A 246 1.04 -3.66 -9.61
CA ARG A 246 0.85 -3.66 -11.07
C ARG A 246 1.12 -2.27 -11.60
N LYS A 247 1.75 -2.21 -12.78
CA LYS A 247 1.90 -0.96 -13.49
C LYS A 247 0.55 -0.48 -13.99
N VAL A 248 0.26 0.79 -13.75
CA VAL A 248 -0.94 1.45 -14.22
C VAL A 248 -0.55 2.65 -15.09
N ASN A 249 -1.45 3.04 -15.98
CA ASN A 249 -1.26 4.25 -16.76
C ASN A 249 -1.40 5.46 -15.82
N ILE A 250 -0.42 6.37 -15.80
CA ILE A 250 -0.46 7.55 -14.95
C ILE A 250 -1.70 8.43 -15.23
N HIS A 251 -2.12 8.52 -16.50
CA HIS A 251 -3.32 9.29 -16.88
C HIS A 251 -4.64 8.62 -16.47
N SER A 252 -4.60 7.34 -16.05
CA SER A 252 -5.75 6.67 -15.45
C SER A 252 -5.92 7.02 -13.96
N ILE A 253 -4.85 7.49 -13.31
CA ILE A 253 -4.88 8.01 -11.94
C ILE A 253 -5.49 9.40 -11.98
N ASP A 254 -4.80 10.31 -12.66
CA ASP A 254 -5.30 11.65 -12.96
C ASP A 254 -4.72 12.09 -14.32
N ARG A 255 -5.59 12.63 -15.18
CA ARG A 255 -5.24 13.02 -16.55
C ARG A 255 -4.17 14.11 -16.58
N GLU A 256 -4.20 15.01 -15.59
CA GLU A 256 -3.33 16.19 -15.51
C GLU A 256 -2.09 15.95 -14.64
N LEU A 257 -1.93 14.74 -14.07
CA LEU A 257 -0.89 14.44 -13.11
C LEU A 257 0.53 14.66 -13.63
N GLU A 258 0.77 14.29 -14.89
CA GLU A 258 2.08 14.49 -15.53
C GLU A 258 2.42 15.97 -15.67
N ASP A 259 1.46 16.77 -16.16
CA ASP A 259 1.60 18.22 -16.31
C ASP A 259 1.78 18.91 -14.96
N GLU A 260 1.07 18.44 -13.94
CA GLU A 260 1.18 18.95 -12.58
C GLU A 260 2.57 18.66 -11.99
N ILE A 261 3.07 17.43 -12.12
CA ILE A 261 4.42 17.09 -11.65
C ILE A 261 5.46 17.92 -12.39
N HIS A 262 5.29 18.12 -13.70
CA HIS A 262 6.20 18.95 -14.49
C HIS A 262 6.20 20.40 -14.00
N THR A 263 5.02 20.98 -13.78
CA THR A 263 4.85 22.38 -13.37
C THR A 263 5.34 22.63 -11.93
N ASN A 264 4.98 21.73 -11.02
CA ASN A 264 5.24 21.89 -9.58
C ASN A 264 6.53 21.20 -9.11
N SER A 265 7.21 20.48 -10.01
CA SER A 265 8.33 19.58 -9.69
C SER A 265 7.99 18.49 -8.66
N ARG A 266 6.71 18.27 -8.38
CA ARG A 266 6.20 17.29 -7.43
C ARG A 266 4.71 17.01 -7.69
N PRO A 267 4.24 15.79 -7.45
CA PRO A 267 2.82 15.44 -7.54
C PRO A 267 1.99 16.04 -6.37
N PRO A 268 0.65 15.97 -6.44
CA PRO A 268 -0.25 16.25 -5.32
C PRO A 268 0.12 15.50 -4.04
N SER A 269 -0.25 16.05 -2.89
CA SER A 269 -0.14 15.34 -1.61
C SER A 269 -1.19 14.25 -1.43
N VAL A 270 -2.31 14.33 -2.16
CA VAL A 270 -3.38 13.33 -2.14
C VAL A 270 -3.77 13.00 -3.57
N LEU A 271 -3.87 11.71 -3.88
CA LEU A 271 -4.36 11.21 -5.16
C LEU A 271 -5.55 10.30 -4.89
N ASN A 272 -6.66 10.53 -5.60
CA ASN A 272 -7.77 9.59 -5.59
C ASN A 272 -7.63 8.66 -6.79
N TYR A 273 -7.57 7.36 -6.53
CA TYR A 273 -7.61 6.35 -7.58
C TYR A 273 -8.51 5.23 -7.12
N GLN A 274 -9.46 4.85 -7.98
CA GLN A 274 -10.30 3.68 -7.69
C GLN A 274 -11.06 3.81 -6.36
N GLU A 275 -11.58 5.02 -6.07
CA GLU A 275 -12.30 5.37 -4.83
C GLU A 275 -11.45 5.27 -3.54
N ILE A 276 -10.12 5.13 -3.67
CA ILE A 276 -9.18 5.13 -2.55
C ILE A 276 -8.37 6.43 -2.59
N ASP A 277 -8.33 7.10 -1.45
CA ASP A 277 -7.45 8.24 -1.23
C ASP A 277 -6.07 7.74 -0.81
N TYR A 278 -5.08 8.06 -1.64
CA TYR A 278 -3.67 7.80 -1.43
C TYR A 278 -2.99 9.08 -0.96
N PHE A 279 -2.39 9.04 0.22
CA PHE A 279 -1.66 10.15 0.84
C PHE A 279 -0.17 9.97 0.60
N ARG A 280 0.50 11.03 0.12
CA ARG A 280 1.95 11.00 -0.12
C ARG A 280 2.70 10.97 1.20
N GLU A 281 3.44 9.90 1.43
CA GLU A 281 4.24 9.72 2.65
C GLU A 281 5.70 10.07 2.40
N ASN A 282 6.30 9.51 1.34
CA ASN A 282 7.74 9.61 1.10
C ASN A 282 8.06 10.18 -0.28
N THR A 283 9.14 10.95 -0.34
CA THR A 283 9.84 11.29 -1.58
C THR A 283 11.26 10.78 -1.48
N LYS A 284 11.70 9.99 -2.46
CA LYS A 284 13.02 9.37 -2.48
C LYS A 284 13.74 9.74 -3.76
N THR A 285 15.02 10.06 -3.63
CA THR A 285 15.93 10.28 -4.75
C THR A 285 17.10 9.32 -4.64
N GLY A 286 17.63 8.92 -5.79
CA GLY A 286 18.77 8.03 -5.82
C GLY A 286 19.08 7.50 -7.21
N TRP A 287 19.56 6.28 -7.25
CA TRP A 287 20.00 5.59 -8.47
C TRP A 287 19.33 4.23 -8.58
N ARG A 288 18.91 3.90 -9.80
CA ARG A 288 18.37 2.59 -10.17
C ARG A 288 19.39 1.84 -11.00
N HIS A 289 19.66 0.60 -10.64
CA HIS A 289 20.57 -0.32 -11.30
C HIS A 289 19.77 -1.52 -11.81
N GLU A 290 19.91 -1.88 -13.09
CA GLU A 290 19.36 -3.12 -13.62
C GLU A 290 20.41 -4.23 -13.52
N LEU A 291 20.19 -5.16 -12.59
CA LEU A 291 21.18 -6.20 -12.28
C LEU A 291 21.20 -7.31 -13.33
N THR A 292 20.06 -7.56 -13.99
CA THR A 292 19.93 -8.57 -15.06
C THR A 292 20.66 -8.15 -16.33
N ALA A 293 20.49 -6.91 -16.78
CA ALA A 293 21.10 -6.40 -18.02
C ALA A 293 22.45 -5.70 -17.80
N LYS A 294 22.85 -5.46 -16.54
CA LYS A 294 24.10 -4.76 -16.15
C LYS A 294 24.28 -3.41 -16.86
N THR A 295 23.19 -2.66 -17.00
CA THR A 295 23.21 -1.32 -17.62
C THR A 295 23.74 -0.26 -16.66
N SER A 296 24.13 0.88 -17.20
CA SER A 296 24.48 2.06 -16.40
C SER A 296 23.33 2.47 -15.48
N ALA A 297 23.66 2.95 -14.29
CA ALA A 297 22.69 3.45 -13.34
C ALA A 297 21.91 4.66 -13.89
N ASN A 298 20.62 4.72 -13.62
CA ASN A 298 19.78 5.88 -13.95
C ASN A 298 19.39 6.61 -12.68
N LYS A 299 19.53 7.93 -12.67
CA LYS A 299 19.01 8.76 -11.60
C LYS A 299 17.49 8.74 -11.64
N LEU A 300 16.87 8.73 -10.47
CA LEU A 300 15.41 8.77 -10.36
C LEU A 300 14.92 9.49 -9.11
N THR A 301 13.67 9.95 -9.22
CA THR A 301 12.84 10.45 -8.12
C THR A 301 11.61 9.58 -8.01
N ILE A 302 11.23 9.22 -6.79
CA ILE A 302 10.06 8.41 -6.49
C ILE A 302 9.21 9.08 -5.44
N TRP A 303 7.90 9.04 -5.66
CA TRP A 303 6.89 9.41 -4.68
C TRP A 303 6.10 8.17 -4.30
N GLU A 304 6.08 7.87 -3.00
CA GLU A 304 5.34 6.76 -2.43
C GLU A 304 4.12 7.29 -1.68
N TYR A 305 2.98 6.66 -1.94
CA TYR A 305 1.71 6.97 -1.35
C TYR A 305 1.12 5.74 -0.70
N PHE A 306 0.40 5.95 0.39
CA PHE A 306 -0.34 4.92 1.08
C PHE A 306 -1.77 5.39 1.35
N ASP A 307 -2.68 4.44 1.44
CA ASP A 307 -4.00 4.74 1.99
C ASP A 307 -3.93 4.96 3.51
N GLU A 308 -5.03 5.42 4.12
CA GLU A 308 -5.12 5.65 5.57
C GLU A 308 -4.82 4.40 6.42
N THR A 309 -4.86 3.21 5.82
CA THR A 309 -4.65 1.93 6.49
C THR A 309 -3.24 1.37 6.30
N MET A 310 -2.41 2.00 5.48
CA MET A 310 -1.09 1.50 5.04
C MET A 310 -1.15 0.11 4.40
N THR A 311 -2.30 -0.28 3.85
CA THR A 311 -2.45 -1.55 3.13
C THR A 311 -2.18 -1.35 1.65
N PHE A 312 -2.76 -0.30 1.07
CA PHE A 312 -2.62 -0.02 -0.35
C PHE A 312 -1.49 0.95 -0.58
N PHE A 313 -0.81 0.72 -1.69
CA PHE A 313 0.39 1.42 -2.06
C PHE A 313 0.26 1.95 -3.48
N MET A 314 0.67 3.19 -3.67
CA MET A 314 0.88 3.75 -5.00
C MET A 314 2.28 4.34 -5.07
N ARG A 315 2.94 4.13 -6.20
CA ARG A 315 4.27 4.62 -6.49
C ARG A 315 4.28 5.31 -7.84
N ILE A 316 4.81 6.52 -7.86
CA ILE A 316 5.13 7.24 -9.09
C ILE A 316 6.64 7.37 -9.16
N GLU A 317 7.23 6.87 -10.24
CA GLU A 317 8.66 6.97 -10.52
C GLU A 317 8.89 7.92 -11.70
N GLN A 318 9.84 8.83 -11.53
CA GLN A 318 10.42 9.64 -12.59
C GLN A 318 11.87 9.23 -12.78
N ILE A 319 12.18 8.60 -13.92
CA ILE A 319 13.54 8.25 -14.29
C ILE A 319 14.07 9.32 -15.24
N GLU A 320 15.30 9.77 -15.04
CA GLU A 320 15.91 10.80 -15.87
C GLU A 320 15.89 10.41 -17.36
N GLY A 321 15.27 11.26 -18.19
CA GLY A 321 15.13 11.02 -19.63
C GLY A 321 14.05 10.01 -20.04
N GLN A 322 13.20 9.55 -19.13
CA GLN A 322 12.05 8.68 -19.42
C GLN A 322 10.73 9.28 -18.94
N THR A 323 9.62 8.74 -19.46
CA THR A 323 8.26 9.04 -18.97
C THR A 323 8.05 8.53 -17.56
N TYR A 324 7.05 9.07 -16.88
CA TYR A 324 6.66 8.61 -15.55
C TYR A 324 6.17 7.15 -15.59
N LYS A 325 6.45 6.42 -14.52
CA LYS A 325 5.94 5.06 -14.29
C LYS A 325 5.10 5.08 -13.03
N ALA A 326 3.83 4.67 -13.15
CA ALA A 326 2.94 4.53 -12.01
C ALA A 326 2.70 3.05 -11.70
N THR A 327 2.73 2.70 -10.42
CA THR A 327 2.46 1.34 -9.93
C THR A 327 1.48 1.44 -8.76
N VAL A 328 0.45 0.62 -8.77
CA VAL A 328 -0.54 0.50 -7.69
C VAL A 328 -0.53 -0.94 -7.21
N GLY A 329 -0.60 -1.13 -5.90
CA GLY A 329 -0.46 -2.43 -5.28
C GLY A 329 -0.80 -2.42 -3.81
N GLU A 330 -0.28 -3.41 -3.11
CA GLU A 330 -0.56 -3.65 -1.70
C GLU A 330 0.70 -4.08 -0.96
N VAL A 331 0.73 -3.76 0.33
CA VAL A 331 1.73 -4.25 1.27
C VAL A 331 1.39 -5.71 1.57
N ILE A 332 2.31 -6.59 1.19
CA ILE A 332 2.16 -8.04 1.37
C ILE A 332 3.13 -8.50 2.44
N SER A 333 2.74 -9.49 3.23
CA SER A 333 3.65 -10.14 4.17
C SER A 333 4.67 -11.01 3.42
N PRO A 334 5.96 -10.99 3.78
CA PRO A 334 6.97 -11.83 3.13
C PRO A 334 6.70 -13.33 3.29
N PHE A 335 5.86 -13.72 4.26
CA PHE A 335 5.45 -15.11 4.50
C PHE A 335 4.34 -15.62 3.56
N GLU A 336 3.70 -14.74 2.79
CA GLU A 336 2.72 -15.13 1.75
C GLU A 336 3.40 -15.80 0.55
N PHE A 337 4.72 -15.63 0.42
CA PHE A 337 5.53 -16.25 -0.62
C PHE A 337 6.07 -17.59 -0.12
N SER A 338 5.95 -18.62 -0.95
CA SER A 338 6.41 -19.98 -0.64
C SER A 338 7.16 -20.61 -1.81
N ASN A 339 7.75 -21.78 -1.60
CA ASN A 339 8.45 -22.57 -2.62
C ASN A 339 9.43 -21.75 -3.48
N VAL A 340 10.25 -20.92 -2.83
CA VAL A 340 11.28 -20.13 -3.51
C VAL A 340 12.40 -21.05 -3.96
N LEU A 341 12.59 -21.18 -5.27
CA LEU A 341 13.56 -22.11 -5.85
C LEU A 341 14.25 -21.47 -7.07
N PRO A 342 15.53 -21.76 -7.33
CA PRO A 342 16.17 -21.37 -8.58
C PRO A 342 15.55 -22.15 -9.75
N LYS A 343 15.33 -21.47 -10.87
CA LYS A 343 15.00 -22.09 -12.16
C LYS A 343 16.29 -22.68 -12.72
N GLU A 344 16.28 -23.98 -13.02
CA GLU A 344 17.44 -24.73 -13.55
C GLU A 344 18.03 -24.14 -14.84
#